data_AF-A0A7R9WZM1-F1
#
_entry.id   AF-A0A7R9WZM1-F1
#
_cell.length_a   1.000
_cell.length_b   1.000
_cell.length_c   1.000
_cell.angle_alpha   90.00
_cell.angle_beta   90.00
_cell.angle_gamma   90.00
#
_symmetry.space_group_name_H-M   'P 1'
#
loop_
_entity.id
_entity.type
_entity.pdbx_description
1 polymer ?
#
loop_
_entity_poly.entity_id
_entity_poly.type
_entity_poly.pdbx_seq_one_letter_code
_entity_poly.pdbx_strand_id
1 'polypeptide(L)'
;KRHRTGSHAHTQSAPTEVERESPACANLNLLAALPHILTANTMTGFFLQRFCLLLAHLCGVAAFVGITPTVRPTSLAAAKTTLTQDTTWKLRFLLEGLPTANGKKVDEIFTMDAHFVEEVGYEPPQGALQQIKNDNDRLDLKSSRWILSEDPTDRKDGLWVWGLFAEPLYPFLLLQMEFDAIALATPSSNEDGEDGDSEEAGDSILPFQLYVQMNHQREKEVGVILQGGEVKIREMETMKADPFGAATVEIYDEVTVGKLSVEAVEA
;
A
#
# COMPACT_ATOMS: atom_id res chain seq x y z
N LYS A 1 21.74 4.64 -63.70
CA LYS A 1 21.80 4.07 -65.07
C LYS A 1 21.89 2.54 -64.94
N ARG A 2 20.74 1.81 -65.04
CA ARG A 2 20.59 0.33 -65.12
C ARG A 2 21.14 -0.47 -63.90
N HIS A 3 20.60 -1.59 -63.43
CA HIS A 3 19.60 -2.55 -63.91
C HIS A 3 19.19 -3.47 -62.72
N ARG A 4 17.91 -3.90 -62.68
CA ARG A 4 17.39 -5.29 -62.46
C ARG A 4 17.85 -6.11 -61.21
N THR A 5 17.11 -7.04 -60.59
CA THR A 5 15.72 -7.59 -60.56
C THR A 5 15.72 -8.74 -59.53
N GLY A 6 14.55 -9.11 -58.99
CA GLY A 6 14.24 -10.44 -58.40
C GLY A 6 13.99 -10.36 -56.89
N SER A 7 12.78 -10.47 -56.33
CA SER A 7 11.72 -11.48 -56.44
C SER A 7 12.18 -12.90 -56.08
N HIS A 8 11.90 -13.33 -54.85
CA HIS A 8 11.40 -14.67 -54.55
C HIS A 8 10.56 -14.66 -53.26
N ALA A 9 9.29 -15.01 -53.42
CA ALA A 9 8.41 -15.44 -52.36
C ALA A 9 8.76 -16.89 -51.96
N HIS A 10 8.69 -17.21 -50.67
CA HIS A 10 8.50 -18.58 -50.22
C HIS A 10 7.51 -18.63 -49.06
N THR A 11 6.38 -19.24 -49.36
CA THR A 11 5.31 -19.71 -48.47
C THR A 11 5.70 -21.09 -47.93
N GLN A 12 5.26 -21.43 -46.71
CA GLN A 12 5.06 -22.74 -46.07
C GLN A 12 5.72 -22.74 -44.69
N SER A 13 5.15 -23.28 -43.61
CA SER A 13 3.86 -23.90 -43.31
C SER A 13 3.92 -24.23 -41.81
N ALA A 14 2.79 -24.15 -41.10
CA ALA A 14 2.63 -24.72 -39.77
C ALA A 14 2.89 -26.24 -39.77
N PRO A 15 3.17 -26.81 -38.60
CA PRO A 15 2.46 -28.04 -38.26
C PRO A 15 1.79 -28.00 -36.87
N THR A 16 0.66 -28.67 -36.90
CA THR A 16 -0.30 -29.07 -35.89
C THR A 16 0.28 -30.03 -34.85
N GLU A 17 -0.37 -30.07 -33.67
CA GLU A 17 -0.54 -31.22 -32.75
C GLU A 17 0.70 -31.86 -32.10
N VAL A 18 0.68 -32.01 -30.78
CA VAL A 18 0.33 -33.29 -30.13
C VAL A 18 -0.01 -33.02 -28.66
N GLU A 19 -1.26 -33.31 -28.36
CA GLU A 19 -1.89 -33.53 -27.06
C GLU A 19 -1.27 -34.76 -26.37
N ARG A 20 -0.90 -34.65 -25.08
CA ARG A 20 -0.80 -35.83 -24.19
C ARG A 20 -1.26 -35.47 -22.78
N GLU A 21 -2.46 -35.94 -22.47
CA GLU A 21 -2.98 -36.08 -21.13
C GLU A 21 -2.41 -37.32 -20.41
N SER A 22 -2.35 -37.19 -19.07
CA SER A 22 -2.56 -38.22 -18.04
C SER A 22 -1.44 -39.24 -17.71
N PRO A 23 -1.46 -39.90 -16.52
CA PRO A 23 -2.41 -39.78 -15.40
C PRO A 23 -1.79 -39.67 -13.99
N ALA A 24 -2.70 -39.44 -13.04
CA ALA A 24 -2.56 -39.55 -11.60
C ALA A 24 -1.91 -40.88 -11.12
N CYS A 25 -1.09 -40.77 -10.07
CA CYS A 25 -0.87 -41.86 -9.12
C CYS A 25 -1.34 -41.41 -7.73
N ALA A 26 -2.32 -42.16 -7.22
CA ALA A 26 -2.88 -42.06 -5.89
C ALA A 26 -2.22 -43.06 -4.93
N ASN A 27 -2.37 -42.75 -3.63
CA ASN A 27 -2.34 -43.63 -2.44
C ASN A 27 -0.94 -44.09 -1.98
N LEU A 28 -0.63 -44.27 -0.68
CA LEU A 28 -1.43 -44.79 0.43
C LEU A 28 -0.82 -44.37 1.79
N ASN A 29 -1.69 -44.00 2.74
CA ASN A 29 -1.72 -44.34 4.18
C ASN A 29 -0.43 -44.41 5.02
N LEU A 30 -0.44 -43.67 6.15
CA LEU A 30 -0.18 -44.29 7.45
C LEU A 30 -0.97 -43.59 8.57
N LEU A 31 -1.86 -44.37 9.18
CA LEU A 31 -2.79 -44.04 10.25
C LEU A 31 -2.39 -44.90 11.46
N ALA A 32 -2.07 -44.28 12.59
CA ALA A 32 -1.97 -44.91 13.92
C ALA A 32 -2.14 -43.79 14.96
N ALA A 33 -3.30 -43.61 15.60
CA ALA A 33 -3.84 -44.33 16.77
C ALA A 33 -3.03 -44.08 18.06
N LEU A 34 -3.47 -43.13 18.93
CA LEU A 34 -4.26 -43.32 20.19
C LEU A 34 -3.34 -43.46 21.45
N PRO A 35 -3.81 -43.39 22.73
CA PRO A 35 -4.19 -42.18 23.49
C PRO A 35 -3.66 -42.17 24.96
N HIS A 36 -4.15 -41.19 25.74
CA HIS A 36 -4.18 -41.05 27.22
C HIS A 36 -2.92 -40.57 27.97
N ILE A 37 -3.09 -39.49 28.76
CA ILE A 37 -3.13 -39.53 30.24
C ILE A 37 -3.66 -38.17 30.78
N LEU A 38 -4.65 -38.27 31.68
CA LEU A 38 -5.13 -37.22 32.58
C LEU A 38 -4.08 -36.93 33.67
N THR A 39 -3.90 -35.67 34.05
CA THR A 39 -3.80 -35.28 35.48
C THR A 39 -4.21 -33.82 35.68
N ALA A 40 -5.07 -33.63 36.67
CA ALA A 40 -5.54 -32.35 37.19
C ALA A 40 -4.49 -31.72 38.12
N ASN A 41 -4.48 -30.39 38.22
CA ASN A 41 -4.16 -29.69 39.47
C ASN A 41 -4.61 -28.21 39.48
N THR A 42 -5.36 -27.87 40.54
CA THR A 42 -5.38 -26.60 41.33
C THR A 42 -5.71 -25.29 40.60
N MET A 43 -6.94 -24.77 40.64
CA MET A 43 -7.59 -23.99 41.73
C MET A 43 -6.69 -22.97 42.45
N THR A 44 -6.86 -21.67 42.16
CA THR A 44 -7.34 -20.63 43.08
C THR A 44 -7.04 -19.22 42.53
N GLY A 45 -8.04 -18.33 42.53
CA GLY A 45 -7.77 -16.89 42.63
C GLY A 45 -8.12 -15.99 41.44
N PHE A 46 -9.38 -15.93 40.99
CA PHE A 46 -9.88 -14.75 40.24
C PHE A 46 -11.34 -14.41 40.57
N PHE A 47 -11.76 -14.62 41.83
CA PHE A 47 -13.13 -14.35 42.28
C PHE A 47 -13.29 -13.05 43.11
N LEU A 48 -12.28 -12.16 43.10
CA LEU A 48 -12.26 -10.97 43.98
C LEU A 48 -12.26 -9.61 43.24
N GLN A 49 -12.67 -9.56 41.97
CA GLN A 49 -12.70 -8.29 41.20
C GLN A 49 -14.09 -7.93 40.65
N ARG A 50 -15.16 -8.58 41.13
CA ARG A 50 -16.54 -8.24 40.78
C ARG A 50 -17.38 -7.71 41.95
N PHE A 51 -16.75 -7.38 43.08
CA PHE A 51 -17.46 -6.88 44.28
C PHE A 51 -17.34 -5.35 44.51
N CYS A 52 -16.64 -4.61 43.63
CA CYS A 52 -16.42 -3.15 43.80
C CYS A 52 -17.37 -2.24 43.00
N LEU A 53 -18.37 -2.77 42.29
CA LEU A 53 -19.27 -1.97 41.43
C LEU A 53 -20.73 -1.90 41.92
N LEU A 54 -20.96 -1.96 43.23
CA LEU A 54 -22.31 -1.92 43.80
C LEU A 54 -22.49 -0.90 44.94
N LEU A 55 -21.67 0.16 44.97
CA LEU A 55 -21.72 1.18 46.03
C LEU A 55 -21.50 2.63 45.53
N ALA A 56 -22.02 2.96 44.35
CA ALA A 56 -22.04 4.34 43.83
C ALA A 56 -23.43 4.76 43.30
N HIS A 57 -24.48 4.27 43.96
CA HIS A 57 -25.82 4.87 43.91
C HIS A 57 -26.07 5.45 45.31
N LEU A 58 -25.90 6.77 45.49
CA LEU A 58 -26.58 7.64 46.47
C LEU A 58 -25.77 8.93 46.72
N CYS A 59 -25.95 9.93 45.85
CA CYS A 59 -25.84 11.37 46.09
C CYS A 59 -26.00 12.04 44.72
N GLY A 60 -26.82 13.04 44.44
CA GLY A 60 -27.61 13.95 45.25
C GLY A 60 -28.00 15.07 44.28
N VAL A 61 -29.26 15.46 44.31
CA VAL A 61 -29.89 16.43 43.40
C VAL A 61 -29.26 17.82 43.52
N ALA A 62 -28.95 18.47 42.40
CA ALA A 62 -28.92 19.93 42.31
C ALA A 62 -29.27 20.37 40.88
N ALA A 63 -30.46 20.95 40.73
CA ALA A 63 -30.92 21.61 39.53
C ALA A 63 -30.17 22.94 39.35
N PHE A 64 -29.54 23.14 38.20
CA PHE A 64 -29.13 24.46 37.71
C PHE A 64 -29.75 24.68 36.34
N VAL A 65 -30.79 25.51 36.31
CA VAL A 65 -31.37 26.07 35.09
C VAL A 65 -30.46 27.22 34.67
N GLY A 66 -29.47 26.92 33.84
CA GLY A 66 -28.67 27.91 33.11
C GLY A 66 -29.20 28.03 31.70
N ILE A 67 -29.91 29.12 31.40
CA ILE A 67 -30.25 29.50 30.02
C ILE A 67 -28.94 29.98 29.38
N THR A 68 -28.26 29.09 28.66
CA THR A 68 -27.19 29.48 27.74
C THR A 68 -27.82 29.85 26.40
N PRO A 69 -27.41 30.94 25.74
CA PRO A 69 -27.81 31.19 24.37
C PRO A 69 -27.27 30.04 23.51
N THR A 70 -28.18 29.23 22.98
CA THR A 70 -27.88 28.29 21.89
C THR A 70 -27.52 29.09 20.66
N VAL A 71 -26.25 29.49 20.56
CA VAL A 71 -25.62 29.69 19.27
C VAL A 71 -25.57 28.30 18.66
N ARG A 72 -26.51 27.99 17.78
CA ARG A 72 -26.32 26.89 16.82
C ARG A 72 -25.04 27.26 16.07
N PRO A 73 -23.95 26.50 16.15
CA PRO A 73 -23.04 26.53 15.03
C PRO A 73 -23.91 26.07 13.85
N THR A 74 -24.09 26.96 12.88
CA THR A 74 -24.43 26.53 11.53
C THR A 74 -23.23 25.71 11.09
N SER A 75 -23.19 24.46 11.53
CA SER A 75 -22.28 23.46 10.99
C SER A 75 -22.68 23.37 9.53
N LEU A 76 -21.86 23.98 8.67
CA LEU A 76 -21.62 23.35 7.39
C LEU A 76 -21.32 21.90 7.76
N ALA A 77 -22.14 20.97 7.29
CA ALA A 77 -21.87 19.56 7.47
C ALA A 77 -20.47 19.34 6.91
N ALA A 78 -19.52 18.92 7.76
CA ALA A 78 -18.18 18.56 7.31
C ALA A 78 -18.35 17.59 6.15
N ALA A 79 -17.76 17.92 4.99
CA ALA A 79 -17.86 17.07 3.82
C ALA A 79 -17.27 15.71 4.17
N LYS A 80 -18.01 14.63 3.92
CA LYS A 80 -17.54 13.27 4.19
C LYS A 80 -16.35 12.98 3.30
N THR A 81 -15.31 12.41 3.88
CA THR A 81 -14.12 12.00 3.11
C THR A 81 -14.46 10.84 2.19
N THR A 82 -13.92 10.85 0.97
CA THR A 82 -14.18 9.88 -0.08
C THR A 82 -12.89 9.47 -0.79
N LEU A 83 -12.92 8.34 -1.50
CA LEU A 83 -11.88 7.93 -2.46
C LEU A 83 -12.20 8.49 -3.86
N THR A 84 -12.68 9.73 -3.91
CA THR A 84 -13.01 10.45 -5.15
C THR A 84 -12.25 11.77 -5.18
N GLN A 85 -12.38 12.49 -6.30
CA GLN A 85 -11.77 13.80 -6.51
C GLN A 85 -12.32 14.89 -5.56
N ASP A 86 -13.42 14.59 -4.85
CA ASP A 86 -14.04 15.52 -3.91
C ASP A 86 -13.22 15.70 -2.62
N THR A 87 -12.31 14.77 -2.33
CA THR A 87 -11.43 14.84 -1.16
C THR A 87 -9.98 15.02 -1.60
N THR A 88 -9.33 16.06 -1.08
CA THR A 88 -7.88 16.22 -1.19
C THR A 88 -7.19 15.44 -0.08
N TRP A 89 -6.19 14.65 -0.44
CA TRP A 89 -5.41 13.85 0.49
C TRP A 89 -3.98 14.33 0.49
N LYS A 90 -3.42 14.53 1.68
CA LYS A 90 -2.02 14.84 1.91
C LYS A 90 -1.29 13.56 2.29
N LEU A 91 -0.34 13.18 1.45
CA LEU A 91 0.51 12.00 1.62
C LEU A 91 1.88 12.46 2.07
N ARG A 92 2.34 11.96 3.22
CA ARG A 92 3.68 12.24 3.75
C ARG A 92 4.48 10.96 3.83
N PHE A 93 5.52 10.89 3.02
CA PHE A 93 6.45 9.78 2.94
C PHE A 93 7.65 10.08 3.82
N LEU A 94 7.92 9.21 4.78
CA LEU A 94 9.21 9.13 5.46
C LEU A 94 9.99 8.01 4.78
N LEU A 95 10.90 8.38 3.86
CA LEU A 95 11.66 7.40 3.07
C LEU A 95 13.06 7.26 3.68
N GLU A 96 13.31 6.07 4.22
CA GLU A 96 14.54 5.68 4.88
C GLU A 96 15.15 4.53 4.07
N GLY A 97 16.33 4.75 3.48
CA GLY A 97 17.08 3.67 2.86
C GLY A 97 16.95 3.53 1.35
N LEU A 98 16.29 4.47 0.66
CA LEU A 98 16.30 4.48 -0.81
C LEU A 98 17.74 4.74 -1.33
N PRO A 99 18.27 3.88 -2.21
CA PRO A 99 19.59 4.06 -2.77
C PRO A 99 19.59 5.19 -3.79
N THR A 100 20.56 6.07 -3.67
CA THR A 100 20.89 7.09 -4.66
C THR A 100 21.81 6.54 -5.75
N ALA A 101 21.97 7.27 -6.85
CA ALA A 101 22.91 6.96 -7.92
C ALA A 101 24.36 6.82 -7.41
N ASN A 102 24.72 7.55 -6.34
CA ASN A 102 26.04 7.48 -5.72
C ASN A 102 26.14 6.42 -4.61
N GLY A 103 25.11 5.59 -4.40
CA GLY A 103 25.09 4.53 -3.38
C GLY A 103 24.87 5.02 -1.95
N LYS A 104 24.63 6.31 -1.75
CA LYS A 104 24.16 6.87 -0.47
C LYS A 104 22.70 6.49 -0.25
N LYS A 105 22.29 6.31 1.00
CA LYS A 105 20.89 6.10 1.37
C LYS A 105 20.22 7.44 1.71
N VAL A 106 19.02 7.64 1.18
CA VAL A 106 18.19 8.80 1.52
C VAL A 106 17.49 8.58 2.84
N ASP A 107 17.43 9.64 3.63
CA ASP A 107 16.65 9.75 4.86
C ASP A 107 15.96 11.12 4.84
N GLU A 108 14.89 11.21 4.06
CA GLU A 108 14.18 12.46 3.79
C GLU A 108 12.67 12.26 3.85
N ILE A 109 11.98 13.34 4.22
CA ILE A 109 10.52 13.42 4.23
C ILE A 109 10.06 14.08 2.94
N PHE A 110 9.20 13.39 2.21
CA PHE A 110 8.51 13.93 1.04
C PHE A 110 7.03 14.11 1.35
N THR A 111 6.43 15.15 0.78
CA THR A 111 4.99 15.41 0.88
C THR A 111 4.43 15.56 -0.51
N MET A 112 3.20 15.08 -0.71
CA MET A 112 2.48 15.15 -1.96
C MET A 112 0.99 15.32 -1.66
N ASP A 113 0.34 16.26 -2.33
CA ASP A 113 -1.12 16.37 -2.29
C ASP A 113 -1.71 15.63 -3.50
N ALA A 114 -2.79 14.88 -3.30
CA ALA A 114 -3.38 14.06 -4.36
C ALA A 114 -4.88 13.82 -4.17
N HIS A 115 -5.52 13.36 -5.24
CA HIS A 115 -6.89 12.90 -5.27
C HIS A 115 -6.97 11.43 -5.64
N PHE A 116 -7.87 10.69 -4.99
CA PHE A 116 -8.23 9.35 -5.46
C PHE A 116 -9.25 9.48 -6.60
N VAL A 117 -9.07 8.67 -7.63
CA VAL A 117 -9.98 8.58 -8.77
C VAL A 117 -10.44 7.13 -8.87
N GLU A 118 -11.69 6.87 -8.50
CA GLU A 118 -12.30 5.53 -8.54
C GLU A 118 -12.76 5.17 -9.96
N GLU A 119 -12.43 3.94 -10.37
CA GLU A 119 -12.87 3.36 -11.64
C GLU A 119 -14.19 2.61 -11.45
N VAL A 120 -15.21 3.00 -12.22
CA VAL A 120 -16.55 2.43 -12.12
C VAL A 120 -16.59 1.04 -12.75
N GLY A 121 -17.26 0.10 -12.08
CA GLY A 121 -17.57 -1.23 -12.63
C GLY A 121 -16.56 -2.32 -12.26
N TYR A 122 -15.65 -2.06 -11.32
CA TYR A 122 -14.72 -3.04 -10.80
C TYR A 122 -15.10 -3.52 -9.40
N GLU A 123 -14.87 -4.82 -9.18
CA GLU A 123 -14.97 -5.48 -7.88
C GLU A 123 -13.69 -6.32 -7.71
N PRO A 124 -12.84 -6.04 -6.71
CA PRO A 124 -12.98 -4.98 -5.71
C PRO A 124 -12.81 -3.56 -6.28
N PRO A 125 -13.32 -2.52 -5.58
CA PRO A 125 -13.15 -1.13 -5.99
C PRO A 125 -11.67 -0.76 -6.14
N GLN A 126 -11.35 -0.06 -7.22
CA GLN A 126 -9.98 0.30 -7.56
C GLN A 126 -9.94 1.60 -8.35
N GLY A 127 -8.74 2.12 -8.58
CA GLY A 127 -8.53 3.22 -9.50
C GLY A 127 -7.12 3.79 -9.43
N ALA A 128 -7.00 5.09 -9.71
CA ALA A 128 -5.73 5.80 -9.76
C ALA A 128 -5.63 6.88 -8.67
N LEU A 129 -4.39 7.24 -8.33
CA LEU A 129 -4.07 8.40 -7.50
C LEU A 129 -3.53 9.51 -8.41
N GLN A 130 -4.21 10.66 -8.42
CA GLN A 130 -3.83 11.80 -9.23
C GLN A 130 -3.14 12.85 -8.37
N GLN A 131 -1.85 13.12 -8.62
CA GLN A 131 -1.11 14.17 -7.93
C GLN A 131 -1.65 15.56 -8.29
N ILE A 132 -1.79 16.41 -7.28
CA ILE A 132 -2.04 17.84 -7.42
C ILE A 132 -0.67 18.52 -7.44
N LYS A 133 -0.23 18.98 -8.61
CA LYS A 133 1.11 19.57 -8.73
C LYS A 133 1.20 20.88 -7.96
N ASN A 134 2.07 20.91 -6.97
CA ASN A 134 2.52 22.12 -6.29
C ASN A 134 3.97 22.44 -6.68
N ASP A 135 4.33 23.72 -6.73
CA ASP A 135 5.70 24.16 -7.09
C ASP A 135 6.78 23.67 -6.11
N ASN A 136 6.40 23.25 -4.91
CA ASN A 136 7.30 22.76 -3.87
C ASN A 136 7.42 21.22 -3.84
N ASP A 137 6.68 20.51 -4.68
CA ASP A 137 6.71 19.05 -4.69
C ASP A 137 7.99 18.58 -5.39
N ARG A 138 8.82 17.83 -4.65
CA ARG A 138 10.02 17.18 -5.19
C ARG A 138 9.74 15.80 -5.78
N LEU A 139 8.55 15.26 -5.55
CA LEU A 139 8.09 13.99 -6.09
C LEU A 139 7.24 14.26 -7.33
N ASP A 140 7.65 13.70 -8.46
CA ASP A 140 6.81 13.64 -9.65
C ASP A 140 6.23 12.23 -9.79
N LEU A 141 4.91 12.11 -9.57
CA LEU A 141 4.17 10.87 -9.73
C LEU A 141 3.94 10.59 -11.22
N LYS A 142 4.53 9.52 -11.74
CA LYS A 142 4.40 9.10 -13.13
C LYS A 142 3.17 8.23 -13.35
N SER A 143 2.98 7.24 -12.49
CA SER A 143 1.83 6.33 -12.55
C SER A 143 1.44 5.85 -11.17
N SER A 144 0.16 5.52 -10.99
CA SER A 144 -0.34 4.99 -9.72
C SER A 144 -1.54 4.09 -9.94
N ARG A 145 -1.74 3.18 -8.99
CA ARG A 145 -2.92 2.32 -8.93
C ARG A 145 -3.22 1.99 -7.48
N TRP A 146 -4.48 2.10 -7.09
CA TRP A 146 -4.95 1.63 -5.81
C TRP A 146 -6.04 0.59 -6.01
N ILE A 147 -6.12 -0.38 -5.10
CA ILE A 147 -7.12 -1.44 -5.08
C ILE A 147 -7.53 -1.66 -3.62
N LEU A 148 -8.82 -1.76 -3.35
CA LEU A 148 -9.32 -2.22 -2.07
C LEU A 148 -9.22 -3.75 -2.00
N SER A 149 -8.79 -4.30 -0.87
CA SER A 149 -8.54 -5.74 -0.74
C SER A 149 -9.06 -6.27 0.60
N GLU A 150 -9.48 -7.53 0.58
CA GLU A 150 -9.87 -8.29 1.76
C GLU A 150 -8.63 -8.81 2.50
N ASP A 151 -7.70 -9.41 1.74
CA ASP A 151 -6.47 -10.01 2.25
C ASP A 151 -5.26 -9.41 1.51
N PRO A 152 -4.35 -8.73 2.21
CA PRO A 152 -3.19 -8.13 1.58
C PRO A 152 -2.20 -9.16 0.99
N THR A 153 -2.32 -10.43 1.39
CA THR A 153 -1.43 -11.52 0.99
C THR A 153 -2.00 -12.45 -0.08
N ASP A 154 -3.33 -12.46 -0.28
CA ASP A 154 -3.98 -13.26 -1.31
C ASP A 154 -4.58 -12.37 -2.39
N ARG A 155 -4.09 -12.54 -3.63
CA ARG A 155 -4.58 -11.80 -4.80
C ARG A 155 -5.94 -12.33 -5.29
N LYS A 156 -6.43 -13.44 -4.74
CA LYS A 156 -7.76 -13.99 -5.08
C LYS A 156 -8.86 -13.30 -4.28
N ASP A 157 -8.93 -11.98 -4.39
CA ASP A 157 -10.07 -11.16 -3.96
C ASP A 157 -11.28 -11.47 -4.88
N GLY A 158 -11.90 -12.64 -4.74
CA GLY A 158 -12.85 -13.07 -5.76
C GLY A 158 -13.57 -14.36 -5.44
N LEU A 159 -14.47 -14.35 -4.44
CA LEU A 159 -15.81 -14.92 -4.56
C LEU A 159 -16.68 -14.57 -3.34
N TRP A 160 -17.15 -13.33 -3.23
CA TRP A 160 -18.07 -12.95 -2.17
C TRP A 160 -19.53 -13.25 -2.55
N VAL A 161 -20.25 -13.98 -1.69
CA VAL A 161 -21.69 -14.20 -1.80
C VAL A 161 -22.40 -12.98 -1.21
N TRP A 162 -22.92 -12.12 -2.09
CA TRP A 162 -23.67 -10.90 -1.79
C TRP A 162 -24.84 -11.18 -0.82
N GLY A 163 -24.67 -10.90 0.48
CA GLY A 163 -25.78 -10.92 1.44
C GLY A 163 -25.51 -11.39 2.88
N LEU A 164 -24.27 -11.77 3.23
CA LEU A 164 -24.00 -12.42 4.53
C LEU A 164 -23.24 -11.59 5.58
N PHE A 165 -22.62 -10.45 5.23
CA PHE A 165 -21.82 -9.68 6.18
C PHE A 165 -22.13 -8.18 6.15
N ALA A 166 -22.25 -7.59 7.33
CA ALA A 166 -22.50 -6.17 7.58
C ALA A 166 -21.21 -5.37 7.90
N GLU A 167 -20.04 -6.01 7.76
CA GLU A 167 -18.71 -5.46 8.07
C GLU A 167 -18.03 -4.91 6.79
N PRO A 168 -17.05 -3.99 6.91
CA PRO A 168 -16.46 -3.36 5.74
C PRO A 168 -15.74 -4.40 4.88
N LEU A 169 -16.28 -4.60 3.67
CA LEU A 169 -15.88 -5.63 2.69
C LEU A 169 -14.38 -5.63 2.36
N TYR A 170 -13.69 -4.51 2.57
CA TYR A 170 -12.28 -4.32 2.25
C TYR A 170 -11.57 -3.51 3.34
N PRO A 171 -10.91 -4.15 4.31
CA PRO A 171 -10.19 -3.46 5.38
C PRO A 171 -8.83 -2.89 4.93
N PHE A 172 -8.36 -3.21 3.71
CA PHE A 172 -7.06 -2.76 3.22
C PHE A 172 -7.18 -1.99 1.91
N LEU A 173 -6.30 -1.00 1.74
CA LEU A 173 -6.05 -0.33 0.47
C LEU A 173 -4.60 -0.59 0.06
N LEU A 174 -4.43 -1.25 -1.08
CA LEU A 174 -3.13 -1.55 -1.68
C LEU A 174 -2.83 -0.46 -2.71
N LEU A 175 -1.77 0.30 -2.49
CA LEU A 175 -1.37 1.44 -3.32
C LEU A 175 -0.01 1.15 -3.96
N GLN A 176 0.04 1.25 -5.28
CA GLN A 176 1.23 1.16 -6.09
C GLN A 176 1.49 2.52 -6.72
N MET A 177 2.72 3.03 -6.61
CA MET A 177 3.11 4.33 -7.17
C MET A 177 4.47 4.22 -7.84
N GLU A 178 4.61 4.85 -9.00
CA GLU A 178 5.86 4.98 -9.75
C GLU A 178 6.25 6.45 -9.81
N PHE A 179 7.48 6.75 -9.39
CA PHE A 179 8.02 8.11 -9.38
C PHE A 179 9.19 8.24 -10.35
N ASP A 180 9.32 9.43 -10.93
CA ASP A 180 10.48 9.79 -11.72
C ASP A 180 11.71 10.05 -10.83
N ALA A 181 12.88 10.23 -11.47
CA ALA A 181 14.13 10.49 -10.76
C ALA A 181 14.05 11.80 -9.97
N ILE A 182 14.59 11.80 -8.75
CA ILE A 182 14.55 12.96 -7.85
C ILE A 182 15.97 13.50 -7.70
N ALA A 183 16.18 14.77 -8.05
CA ALA A 183 17.43 15.45 -7.74
C ALA A 183 17.49 15.78 -6.23
N LEU A 184 18.56 15.35 -5.58
CA LEU A 184 18.88 15.77 -4.21
C LEU A 184 19.69 17.06 -4.29
N ALA A 185 19.29 18.07 -3.53
CA ALA A 185 20.09 19.28 -3.42
C ALA A 185 21.42 18.92 -2.74
N THR A 186 22.54 19.19 -3.42
CA THR A 186 23.85 19.08 -2.78
C THR A 186 24.00 20.18 -1.73
N PRO A 187 24.60 19.89 -0.56
CA PRO A 187 25.03 20.93 0.36
C PRO A 187 26.30 21.59 -0.18
N SER A 188 26.23 22.28 -1.31
CA SER A 188 27.36 23.01 -1.89
C SER A 188 26.90 24.28 -2.62
N SER A 189 26.41 25.24 -1.84
CA SER A 189 26.65 26.66 -2.13
C SER A 189 26.60 27.42 -0.81
N ASN A 190 27.73 27.40 -0.09
CA ASN A 190 28.04 28.56 0.73
C ASN A 190 28.08 29.76 -0.23
N GLU A 191 27.39 30.82 0.16
CA GLU A 191 27.32 32.12 -0.50
C GLU A 191 28.65 32.89 -0.40
N ASP A 192 29.79 32.24 -0.63
CA ASP A 192 31.07 32.90 -0.70
C ASP A 192 31.77 32.41 -1.97
N GLY A 193 31.69 33.24 -3.00
CA GLY A 193 32.25 32.97 -4.32
C GLY A 193 33.75 32.73 -4.23
N GLU A 194 34.16 31.49 -4.46
CA GLU A 194 35.55 31.16 -4.73
C GLU A 194 35.58 30.09 -5.82
N ASP A 195 36.14 30.49 -6.96
CA ASP A 195 36.28 29.69 -8.18
C ASP A 195 37.02 28.39 -7.88
N GLY A 196 36.28 27.28 -7.76
CA GLY A 196 36.82 25.95 -7.53
C GLY A 196 36.07 24.93 -8.37
N ASP A 197 36.69 24.49 -9.47
CA ASP A 197 36.26 23.46 -10.42
C ASP A 197 36.05 22.08 -9.75
N SER A 198 35.03 21.97 -8.90
CA SER A 198 34.56 20.71 -8.35
C SER A 198 33.22 20.40 -8.99
N GLU A 199 33.23 19.66 -10.11
CA GLU A 199 32.03 19.03 -10.69
C GLU A 199 31.51 17.94 -9.74
N GLU A 200 31.03 18.31 -8.54
CA GLU A 200 30.24 17.39 -7.72
C GLU A 200 28.91 17.19 -8.43
N ALA A 201 28.85 16.15 -9.27
CA ALA A 201 27.63 15.70 -9.91
C ALA A 201 26.56 15.52 -8.83
N GLY A 202 25.49 16.33 -8.92
CA GLY A 202 24.39 16.30 -7.97
C GLY A 202 23.88 14.89 -7.75
N ASP A 203 23.69 14.52 -6.49
CA ASP A 203 23.17 13.19 -6.17
C ASP A 203 21.70 13.09 -6.56
N SER A 204 21.26 11.91 -6.97
CA SER A 204 19.87 11.70 -7.40
C SER A 204 19.36 10.35 -6.98
N ILE A 205 18.06 10.30 -6.66
CA ILE A 205 17.33 9.05 -6.49
C ILE A 205 16.90 8.59 -7.88
N LEU A 206 17.27 7.37 -8.25
CA LEU A 206 16.83 6.76 -9.51
C LEU A 206 15.31 6.56 -9.51
N PRO A 207 14.65 6.48 -10.67
CA PRO A 207 13.22 6.17 -10.71
C PRO A 207 12.90 4.90 -9.93
N PHE A 208 11.86 4.95 -9.11
CA PHE A 208 11.51 3.85 -8.21
C PHE A 208 10.01 3.64 -8.14
N GLN A 209 9.66 2.45 -7.65
CA GLN A 209 8.28 2.03 -7.49
C GLN A 209 8.02 1.67 -6.03
N LEU A 210 7.03 2.33 -5.43
CA LEU A 210 6.59 2.09 -4.07
C LEU A 210 5.33 1.23 -4.04
N TYR A 211 5.30 0.31 -3.09
CA TYR A 211 4.14 -0.46 -2.70
C TYR A 211 3.79 -0.13 -1.26
N VAL A 212 2.54 0.25 -1.03
CA VAL A 212 2.05 0.64 0.27
C VAL A 212 0.77 -0.11 0.57
N GLN A 213 0.70 -0.67 1.78
CA GLN A 213 -0.53 -1.21 2.32
C GLN A 213 -1.03 -0.27 3.41
N MET A 214 -2.27 0.17 3.28
CA MET A 214 -2.94 1.05 4.24
C MET A 214 -4.16 0.34 4.83
N ASN A 215 -4.53 0.69 6.06
CA ASN A 215 -5.83 0.28 6.58
C ASN A 215 -6.90 1.22 6.04
N HIS A 216 -8.03 0.66 5.66
CA HIS A 216 -9.19 1.36 5.13
C HIS A 216 -10.42 1.04 5.96
N GLN A 217 -11.12 2.08 6.39
CA GLN A 217 -12.39 1.97 7.10
C GLN A 217 -13.41 2.94 6.50
N ARG A 218 -14.68 2.54 6.53
CA ARG A 218 -15.80 3.38 6.08
C ARG A 218 -16.77 3.59 7.22
N GLU A 219 -16.87 4.83 7.68
CA GLU A 219 -17.80 5.25 8.72
C GLU A 219 -18.93 6.09 8.11
N LYS A 220 -20.17 5.88 8.57
CA LYS A 220 -21.34 6.57 7.99
C LYS A 220 -21.32 8.08 8.20
N GLU A 221 -20.73 8.54 9.29
CA GLU A 221 -20.71 9.95 9.69
C GLU A 221 -19.47 10.68 9.15
N VAL A 222 -18.29 10.05 9.25
CA VAL A 222 -17.00 10.65 8.87
C VAL A 222 -16.68 10.45 7.38
N GLY A 223 -17.03 9.29 6.80
CA GLY A 223 -16.65 8.91 5.44
C GLY A 223 -15.55 7.85 5.44
N VAL A 224 -14.58 7.99 4.53
CA VAL A 224 -13.44 7.10 4.36
C VAL A 224 -12.31 7.51 5.31
N ILE A 225 -11.84 6.58 6.11
CA ILE A 225 -10.68 6.75 6.98
C ILE A 225 -9.57 5.87 6.45
N LEU A 226 -8.44 6.49 6.11
CA LEU A 226 -7.21 5.80 5.72
C LEU A 226 -6.20 5.93 6.84
N GLN A 227 -5.55 4.83 7.19
CA GLN A 227 -4.41 4.85 8.09
C GLN A 227 -3.18 4.41 7.30
N GLY A 228 -2.16 5.25 7.33
CA GLY A 228 -0.90 4.99 6.65
C GLY A 228 -0.21 3.73 7.16
N GLY A 229 0.79 3.28 6.42
CA GLY A 229 1.46 2.00 6.67
C GLY A 229 2.91 1.99 6.22
N GLU A 230 3.47 0.80 6.14
CA GLU A 230 4.84 0.59 5.68
C GLU A 230 4.94 0.78 4.16
N VAL A 231 6.02 1.43 3.74
CA VAL A 231 6.37 1.64 2.34
C VAL A 231 7.43 0.62 1.96
N LYS A 232 7.18 -0.12 0.88
CA LYS A 232 8.07 -1.17 0.39
C LYS A 232 8.50 -0.91 -1.05
N ILE A 233 9.70 -1.37 -1.41
CA ILE A 233 10.16 -1.51 -2.80
C ILE A 233 10.34 -2.99 -3.11
N ARG A 234 10.28 -3.33 -4.40
CA ARG A 234 10.67 -4.66 -4.88
C ARG A 234 12.10 -4.62 -5.40
N GLU A 235 12.99 -5.32 -4.73
CA GLU A 235 14.34 -5.58 -5.20
C GLU A 235 14.34 -6.89 -5.99
N MET A 236 15.01 -6.90 -7.14
CA MET A 236 15.17 -8.08 -7.97
C MET A 236 16.56 -8.67 -7.74
N GLU A 237 16.62 -9.89 -7.23
CA GLU A 237 17.85 -10.66 -7.13
C GLU A 237 17.87 -11.76 -8.20
N THR A 238 18.87 -11.75 -9.07
CA THR A 238 19.08 -12.80 -10.06
C THR A 238 19.98 -13.89 -9.46
N MET A 239 19.41 -15.04 -9.14
CA MET A 239 20.15 -16.20 -8.65
C MET A 239 20.44 -17.19 -9.78
N LYS A 240 21.63 -17.79 -9.76
CA LYS A 240 21.96 -18.91 -10.65
C LYS A 240 21.27 -20.17 -10.14
N ALA A 241 20.38 -20.72 -10.95
CA ALA A 241 19.62 -21.93 -10.61
C ALA A 241 20.38 -23.22 -10.94
N ASP A 242 21.50 -23.13 -11.67
CA ASP A 242 22.34 -24.26 -12.01
C ASP A 242 23.84 -23.98 -11.79
N PRO A 243 24.65 -25.03 -11.52
CA PRO A 243 26.09 -24.89 -11.34
C PRO A 243 26.84 -24.51 -12.63
N PHE A 244 26.19 -24.60 -13.78
CA PHE A 244 26.77 -24.25 -15.08
C PHE A 244 26.43 -22.82 -15.55
N GLY A 245 25.53 -22.12 -14.84
CA GLY A 245 25.13 -20.74 -15.15
C GLY A 245 24.25 -20.60 -16.40
N ALA A 246 23.61 -21.67 -16.88
CA ALA A 246 22.72 -21.62 -18.05
C ALA A 246 21.27 -21.28 -17.67
N ALA A 247 20.90 -21.41 -16.39
CA ALA A 247 19.58 -21.04 -15.88
C ALA A 247 19.69 -20.00 -14.76
N THR A 248 18.97 -18.90 -14.90
CA THR A 248 18.82 -17.87 -13.87
C THR A 248 17.37 -17.79 -13.43
N VAL A 249 17.16 -17.55 -12.14
CA VAL A 249 15.85 -17.27 -11.55
C VAL A 249 15.90 -15.86 -10.97
N GLU A 250 14.94 -15.05 -11.37
CA GLU A 250 14.71 -13.72 -10.79
C GLU A 250 13.78 -13.88 -9.59
N ILE A 251 14.30 -13.58 -8.40
CA ILE A 251 13.53 -13.56 -7.15
C ILE A 251 13.25 -12.09 -6.84
N TYR A 252 12.01 -11.80 -6.46
CA TYR A 252 11.59 -10.46 -6.05
C TYR A 252 11.41 -10.46 -4.54
N ASP A 253 12.21 -9.64 -3.86
CA ASP A 253 12.11 -9.44 -2.42
C ASP A 253 11.51 -8.07 -2.12
N GLU A 254 10.59 -8.02 -1.17
CA GLU A 254 9.98 -6.77 -0.72
C GLU A 254 10.75 -6.21 0.47
N VAL A 255 11.41 -5.06 0.26
CA VAL A 255 12.21 -4.40 1.28
C VAL A 255 11.45 -3.17 1.78
N THR A 256 11.28 -3.06 3.10
CA THR A 256 10.69 -1.87 3.72
C THR A 256 11.67 -0.71 3.66
N VAL A 257 11.25 0.40 3.05
CA VAL A 257 12.05 1.61 2.81
C VAL A 257 11.45 2.86 3.46
N GLY A 258 10.47 2.70 4.35
CA GLY A 258 9.86 3.85 4.99
C GLY A 258 8.44 3.65 5.49
N LYS A 259 7.79 4.79 5.76
CA LYS A 259 6.41 4.87 6.25
C LYS A 259 5.65 5.94 5.49
N LEU A 260 4.35 5.71 5.29
CA LEU A 260 3.41 6.68 4.75
C LEU A 260 2.49 7.14 5.88
N SER A 261 2.28 8.45 6.02
CA SER A 261 1.10 8.99 6.70
C SER A 261 0.18 9.63 5.68
N VAL A 262 -1.13 9.52 5.91
CA VAL A 262 -2.16 10.01 5.01
C VAL A 262 -3.20 10.77 5.82
N GLU A 263 -3.54 11.97 5.37
CA GLU A 263 -4.49 12.85 6.04
C GLU A 263 -5.40 13.48 4.99
N ALA A 264 -6.71 13.51 5.26
CA ALA A 264 -7.63 14.27 4.42
C ALA A 264 -7.47 15.76 4.75
N VAL A 265 -7.31 16.59 3.72
CA VAL A 265 -7.25 18.05 3.87
C VAL A 265 -8.69 18.56 3.87
N GLU A 266 -9.12 19.16 4.97
CA GLU A 266 -10.42 19.83 5.04
C GLU A 266 -10.46 20.97 4.01
N ALA A 267 -11.50 20.96 3.16
CA ALA A 267 -11.75 21.99 2.15
C ALA A 267 -12.36 23.26 2.75
#